data_AF-A0A453GIL8-F1
#
_entry.id   AF-A0A453GIL8-F1
#
_cell.length_a   1.000
_cell.length_b   1.000
_cell.length_c   1.000
_cell.angle_alpha   90.00
_cell.angle_beta   90.00
_cell.angle_gamma   90.00
#
_symmetry.space_group_name_H-M   'P 1'
#
loop_
_entity.id
_entity.type
_entity.pdbx_description
1 polymer ?
#
loop_
_entity_poly.entity_id
_entity_poly.type
_entity_poly.pdbx_seq_one_letter_code
_entity_poly.pdbx_strand_id
1 'polypeptide(L)'
;SDVGFCSYCTPPPIATPDLLPSAKRVKQDPSSSSIAQAYPMIPAMAAKDWSTLPPDLVRLVADSLLATNDLDCYMCLRAVCPGWRAATDDPRSDASDPRFRPRCWIVLDEVFQSQGKEMLLLNTHTGRFLH
;
A
#
# COMPACT_ATOMS: atom_id res chain seq x y z
N SER A 1 -39.20 -28.57 28.60
CA SER A 1 -38.26 -28.74 27.47
C SER A 1 -37.84 -27.36 27.01
N ASP A 2 -37.26 -26.54 27.87
CA ASP A 2 -35.90 -26.61 28.46
C ASP A 2 -34.81 -26.40 27.40
N VAL A 3 -34.33 -25.16 27.37
CA VAL A 3 -33.39 -24.59 26.41
C VAL A 3 -32.04 -24.59 27.12
N GLY A 4 -31.15 -25.49 26.74
CA GLY A 4 -29.82 -25.63 27.35
C GLY A 4 -28.94 -24.42 27.06
N PHE A 5 -28.67 -23.62 28.10
CA PHE A 5 -27.61 -22.60 28.09
C PHE A 5 -26.41 -23.15 28.85
N CYS A 6 -25.30 -23.37 28.15
CA CYS A 6 -24.06 -23.85 28.73
C CYS A 6 -23.42 -22.72 29.55
N SER A 7 -23.22 -23.01 30.84
CA SER A 7 -22.55 -22.14 31.80
C SER A 7 -21.03 -22.25 31.66
N TYR A 8 -20.33 -21.18 32.06
CA TYR A 8 -18.88 -21.04 32.31
C TYR A 8 -17.97 -20.69 31.11
N CYS A 9 -17.58 -19.40 31.04
CA CYS A 9 -16.18 -18.95 31.16
C CYS A 9 -16.13 -17.40 31.15
N THR A 10 -15.79 -16.84 32.31
CA THR A 10 -15.70 -15.42 32.66
C THR A 10 -14.45 -14.75 32.04
N PRO A 11 -14.50 -13.47 31.61
CA PRO A 11 -13.31 -12.76 31.11
C PRO A 11 -12.34 -12.36 32.24
N PRO A 12 -11.01 -12.31 31.99
CA PRO A 12 -10.02 -11.92 33.00
C PRO A 12 -9.92 -10.39 33.19
N PRO A 13 -9.53 -9.91 34.39
CA PRO A 13 -9.45 -8.50 34.73
C PRO A 13 -8.14 -7.81 34.26
N ILE A 14 -8.28 -6.53 33.91
CA ILE A 14 -7.21 -5.59 33.52
C ILE A 14 -6.43 -5.15 34.77
N ALA A 15 -5.09 -5.15 34.71
CA ALA A 15 -4.21 -4.69 35.78
C ALA A 15 -3.32 -3.50 35.33
N THR A 16 -3.25 -2.46 36.17
CA THR A 16 -2.33 -1.30 36.16
C THR A 16 -2.24 -0.79 37.61
N PRO A 17 -1.23 0.02 37.99
CA PRO A 17 0.21 -0.17 37.96
C PRO A 17 0.83 0.03 39.37
N ASP A 18 1.83 -0.74 39.78
CA ASP A 18 2.51 -0.50 41.07
C ASP A 18 3.83 0.26 40.91
N LEU A 19 3.97 1.29 41.75
CA LEU A 19 5.07 2.25 41.86
C LEU A 19 6.23 1.68 42.71
N LEU A 20 7.45 2.09 42.32
CA LEU A 20 8.82 1.87 42.81
C LEU A 20 9.08 1.65 44.32
N PRO A 21 10.29 1.15 44.69
CA PRO A 21 11.30 2.10 45.18
C PRO A 21 12.74 1.91 44.63
N SER A 22 13.45 3.03 44.56
CA SER A 22 14.85 3.23 44.13
C SER A 22 15.90 2.52 44.99
N ALA A 23 16.96 2.00 44.35
CA ALA A 23 18.21 1.64 45.03
C ALA A 23 19.46 2.04 44.22
N LYS A 24 20.05 3.16 44.66
CA LYS A 24 21.47 3.56 44.75
C LYS A 24 22.48 3.12 43.67
N ARG A 25 22.99 4.16 43.00
CA ARG A 25 24.18 4.27 42.14
C ARG A 25 25.46 3.77 42.83
N VAL A 26 26.19 2.84 42.19
CA VAL A 26 27.63 2.61 42.41
C VAL A 26 28.34 2.84 41.08
N LYS A 27 29.38 3.68 41.11
CA LYS A 27 30.15 4.15 39.97
C LYS A 27 31.32 3.20 39.73
N GLN A 28 31.45 2.67 38.51
CA GLN A 28 32.66 1.98 38.09
C GLN A 28 32.92 2.25 36.60
N ASP A 29 33.78 3.24 36.34
CA ASP A 29 34.60 3.34 35.13
C ASP A 29 36.02 2.91 35.59
N PRO A 30 36.83 2.19 34.79
CA PRO A 30 37.17 2.62 33.44
C PRO A 30 37.23 1.51 32.37
N SER A 31 36.87 1.91 31.16
CA SER A 31 37.52 1.53 29.90
C SER A 31 37.70 0.03 29.62
N SER A 32 36.68 -0.56 28.99
CA SER A 32 36.93 -1.55 27.94
C SER A 32 36.33 -1.01 26.65
N SER A 33 37.24 -0.62 25.76
CA SER A 33 36.98 -0.12 24.41
C SER A 33 36.24 -1.19 23.60
N SER A 34 34.92 -1.24 23.76
CA SER A 34 34.05 -1.95 22.83
C SER A 34 34.02 -1.10 21.57
N ILE A 35 34.69 -1.60 20.54
CA ILE A 35 34.51 -1.13 19.17
C ILE A 35 33.03 -1.34 18.87
N ALA A 36 32.22 -0.30 19.09
CA ALA A 36 30.92 -0.20 18.48
C ALA A 36 31.17 -0.27 16.99
N GLN A 37 31.00 -1.47 16.43
CA GLN A 37 30.89 -1.65 15.00
C GLN A 37 29.75 -0.75 14.57
N ALA A 38 30.12 0.43 14.10
CA ALA A 38 29.31 1.22 13.22
C ALA A 38 29.11 0.33 12.00
N TYR A 39 28.04 -0.48 12.01
CA TYR A 39 27.40 -0.85 10.77
C TYR A 39 27.30 0.45 9.99
N PRO A 40 27.90 0.56 8.78
CA PRO A 40 27.74 1.76 7.99
C PRO A 40 26.23 1.93 7.87
N MET A 41 25.71 2.92 8.59
CA MET A 41 24.37 3.43 8.41
C MET A 41 24.41 3.82 6.95
N ILE A 42 23.87 2.93 6.10
CA ILE A 42 23.80 3.14 4.65
C ILE A 42 23.36 4.59 4.54
N PRO A 43 24.19 5.49 3.97
CA PRO A 43 23.77 6.88 3.81
C PRO A 43 22.41 6.75 3.20
N ALA A 44 21.36 7.22 3.89
CA ALA A 44 20.01 7.15 3.38
C ALA A 44 20.12 7.77 2.00
N MET A 45 20.16 6.93 0.97
CA MET A 45 20.39 7.34 -0.41
C MET A 45 19.31 8.37 -0.58
N ALA A 46 19.68 9.67 -0.65
CA ALA A 46 18.74 10.77 -0.60
C ALA A 46 17.61 10.35 -1.53
N ALA A 47 16.44 10.04 -0.96
CA ALA A 47 15.44 9.23 -1.64
C ALA A 47 15.21 9.91 -2.97
N LYS A 48 15.66 9.30 -4.07
CA LYS A 48 15.72 10.02 -5.33
C LYS A 48 14.29 10.37 -5.66
N ASP A 49 13.98 11.66 -5.71
CA ASP A 49 12.63 12.15 -5.92
C ASP A 49 12.15 11.60 -7.26
N TRP A 50 11.31 10.57 -7.22
CA TRP A 50 10.78 9.92 -8.42
C TRP A 50 9.98 10.90 -9.28
N SER A 51 9.46 11.98 -8.68
CA SER A 51 8.84 13.10 -9.40
C SER A 51 9.77 13.76 -10.43
N THR A 52 11.09 13.65 -10.27
CA THR A 52 12.12 14.20 -11.20
C THR A 52 12.51 13.24 -12.32
N LEU A 53 11.89 12.07 -12.40
CA LEU A 53 12.17 11.08 -13.43
C LEU A 53 11.93 11.69 -14.83
N PRO A 54 12.87 11.52 -15.79
CA PRO A 54 12.68 11.98 -17.16
C PRO A 54 11.37 11.46 -17.78
N PRO A 55 10.64 12.29 -18.54
CA PRO A 55 9.35 11.91 -19.13
C PRO A 55 9.40 10.61 -19.95
N ASP A 56 10.49 10.38 -20.68
CA ASP A 56 10.63 9.17 -21.50
C ASP A 56 10.70 7.88 -20.66
N LEU A 57 11.30 7.95 -19.47
CA LEU A 57 11.30 6.80 -18.56
C LEU A 57 9.92 6.57 -17.95
N VAL A 58 9.19 7.64 -17.62
CA VAL A 58 7.79 7.53 -17.17
C VAL A 58 6.94 6.88 -18.25
N ARG A 59 7.13 7.28 -19.52
CA ARG A 59 6.45 6.69 -20.69
C ARG A 59 6.76 5.22 -20.87
N LEU A 60 8.03 4.81 -20.75
CA LEU A 60 8.40 3.39 -20.84
C LEU A 60 7.75 2.53 -19.75
N VAL A 61 7.66 3.04 -18.51
CA VAL A 61 6.95 2.34 -17.43
C VAL A 61 5.45 2.28 -17.75
N ALA A 62 4.86 3.38 -18.19
CA ALA A 62 3.45 3.44 -18.62
C ALA A 62 3.14 2.42 -19.74
N ASP A 63 3.96 2.39 -20.79
CA ASP A 63 3.80 1.48 -21.93
C ASP A 63 3.91 0.01 -21.49
N SER A 64 4.84 -0.28 -20.56
CA SER A 64 4.96 -1.63 -19.98
C SER A 64 3.70 -2.05 -19.24
N LEU A 65 3.10 -1.17 -18.43
CA LEU A 65 1.86 -1.46 -17.69
C LEU A 65 0.67 -1.66 -18.63
N LEU A 66 0.59 -0.87 -19.70
CA LEU A 66 -0.47 -1.03 -20.71
C LEU A 66 -0.30 -2.32 -21.50
N ALA A 67 0.93 -2.72 -21.81
CA ALA A 67 1.22 -3.98 -22.49
C ALA A 67 0.81 -5.22 -21.66
N THR A 68 0.95 -5.15 -20.33
CA THR A 68 0.52 -6.21 -19.40
C THR A 68 -0.95 -6.10 -18.97
N ASN A 69 -1.69 -5.10 -19.47
CA ASN A 69 -3.08 -4.84 -19.12
C ASN A 69 -3.30 -4.54 -17.61
N ASP A 70 -2.28 -3.97 -16.97
CA ASP A 70 -2.31 -3.49 -15.58
C ASP A 70 -2.85 -2.03 -15.54
N LEU A 71 -4.10 -1.86 -15.96
CA LEU A 71 -4.73 -0.52 -16.04
C LEU A 71 -4.85 0.17 -14.69
N ASP A 72 -5.07 -0.59 -13.62
CA ASP A 72 -5.11 -0.08 -12.25
C ASP A 72 -3.76 0.54 -11.86
N CYS A 73 -2.66 -0.18 -12.13
CA CYS A 73 -1.30 0.34 -11.90
C CYS A 73 -1.00 1.56 -12.78
N TYR A 74 -1.47 1.58 -14.04
CA TYR A 74 -1.35 2.74 -14.91
C TYR A 74 -2.04 3.99 -14.34
N MET A 75 -3.25 3.83 -13.78
CA MET A 75 -3.94 4.96 -13.14
C MET A 75 -3.21 5.43 -11.88
N CYS A 76 -2.66 4.52 -11.06
CA CYS A 76 -1.82 4.87 -9.92
C CYS A 76 -0.55 5.64 -10.34
N LEU A 77 0.11 5.21 -11.43
CA LEU A 77 1.25 5.92 -12.01
C LEU A 77 0.90 7.37 -12.34
N ARG A 78 -0.25 7.60 -13.01
CA ARG A 78 -0.76 8.95 -13.32
C ARG A 78 -1.16 9.77 -12.10
N ALA A 79 -1.36 9.13 -10.94
CA ALA A 79 -1.71 9.79 -9.69
C ALA A 79 -0.49 10.33 -8.93
N VAL A 80 0.72 9.85 -9.22
CA VAL A 80 1.95 10.20 -8.48
C VAL A 80 2.19 11.71 -8.41
N CYS A 81 2.27 12.39 -9.56
CA CYS A 81 2.40 13.84 -9.63
C CYS A 81 1.92 14.40 -10.97
N PRO A 82 1.68 15.72 -11.08
CA PRO A 82 1.26 16.35 -12.35
C PRO A 82 2.26 16.14 -13.49
N GLY A 83 3.57 16.11 -13.20
CA GLY A 83 4.60 15.87 -14.21
C GLY A 83 4.51 14.48 -14.84
N TRP A 84 4.29 13.46 -14.02
CA TRP A 84 4.08 12.09 -14.50
C TRP A 84 2.79 11.98 -15.29
N ARG A 85 1.70 12.59 -14.79
CA ARG A 85 0.41 12.63 -15.50
C ARG A 85 0.51 13.27 -16.88
N ALA A 86 1.31 14.34 -17.01
CA ALA A 86 1.53 15.06 -18.26
C ALA A 86 2.45 14.31 -19.25
N ALA A 87 3.32 13.42 -18.74
CA ALA A 87 4.20 12.60 -19.58
C ALA A 87 3.48 11.41 -20.23
N THR A 88 2.30 11.04 -19.73
CA THR A 88 1.55 9.84 -20.15
C THR A 88 0.25 10.20 -20.86
N ASP A 89 -0.19 9.34 -21.78
CA ASP A 89 -1.46 9.50 -22.50
C ASP A 89 -2.67 9.53 -21.55
N ASP A 90 -3.67 10.37 -21.85
CA ASP A 90 -4.91 10.38 -21.08
C ASP A 90 -5.92 9.38 -21.68
N PRO A 91 -6.38 8.35 -20.95
CA PRO A 91 -7.43 7.46 -21.42
C PRO A 91 -8.72 8.20 -21.80
N ARG A 92 -8.95 9.39 -21.25
CA ARG A 92 -10.11 10.24 -21.58
C ARG A 92 -9.98 10.97 -22.90
N SER A 93 -8.76 11.13 -23.42
CA SER A 93 -8.52 11.84 -24.68
C SER A 93 -8.93 11.01 -25.91
N ASP A 94 -8.80 9.69 -25.81
CA ASP A 94 -9.23 8.76 -26.86
C ASP A 94 -9.79 7.47 -26.23
N ALA A 95 -11.11 7.43 -26.07
CA ALA A 95 -11.82 6.26 -25.58
C ALA A 95 -11.77 5.07 -26.55
N SER A 96 -11.36 5.30 -27.80
CA SER A 96 -11.27 4.25 -28.82
C SER A 96 -9.94 3.49 -28.78
N ASP A 97 -8.90 4.05 -28.14
CA ASP A 97 -7.58 3.46 -28.04
C ASP A 97 -7.65 2.07 -27.38
N PRO A 98 -7.26 0.99 -28.10
CA PRO A 98 -7.35 -0.38 -27.61
C PRO A 98 -6.42 -0.68 -26.41
N ARG A 99 -5.43 0.18 -26.12
CA ARG A 99 -4.56 0.05 -24.94
C ARG A 99 -5.29 0.33 -23.63
N PHE A 100 -6.30 1.19 -23.65
CA PHE A 100 -7.10 1.54 -22.47
C PHE A 100 -8.36 0.71 -22.29
N ARG A 101 -8.61 -0.25 -23.19
CA ARG A 101 -9.73 -1.16 -23.06
C ARG A 101 -9.40 -2.21 -22.00
N PRO A 102 -10.18 -2.32 -20.91
CA PRO A 102 -9.99 -3.36 -19.92
C PRO A 102 -10.11 -4.74 -20.59
N ARG A 103 -9.02 -5.51 -20.63
CA ARG A 103 -9.02 -6.91 -21.09
C ARG A 103 -9.08 -7.81 -19.86
N CYS A 104 -9.81 -8.92 -19.91
CA CYS A 104 -9.91 -9.82 -18.75
C CYS A 104 -10.52 -9.16 -17.49
N TRP A 105 -11.35 -8.13 -17.64
CA TRP A 105 -12.12 -7.56 -16.53
C TRP A 105 -13.59 -7.94 -16.69
N ILE A 106 -14.21 -8.40 -15.60
CA ILE A 106 -15.66 -8.65 -15.54
C ILE A 106 -16.32 -7.63 -14.62
N VAL A 107 -17.50 -7.16 -15.02
CA VAL A 107 -18.35 -6.30 -14.19
C VAL A 107 -19.06 -7.19 -13.16
N LEU A 108 -18.99 -6.82 -11.89
CA LEU A 108 -19.74 -7.49 -10.82
C LEU A 108 -21.03 -6.72 -10.55
N ASP A 109 -22.14 -7.17 -11.15
CA ASP A 109 -23.45 -6.49 -11.20
C ASP A 109 -24.21 -6.54 -9.85
N GLU A 110 -24.05 -7.62 -9.08
CA GLU A 110 -24.93 -7.92 -7.93
C GLU A 110 -24.74 -7.00 -6.71
N VAL A 111 -23.64 -6.25 -6.62
CA VAL A 111 -23.34 -5.41 -5.44
C VAL A 111 -23.95 -3.99 -5.57
N PHE A 112 -24.39 -3.59 -6.77
CA PHE A 112 -24.67 -2.17 -7.09
C PHE A 112 -26.11 -1.87 -7.54
N GLN A 113 -27.03 -2.84 -7.48
CA GLN A 113 -28.45 -2.64 -7.83
C GLN A 113 -29.21 -1.66 -6.90
N SER A 114 -28.54 -1.01 -5.96
CA SER A 114 -29.09 0.11 -5.21
C SER A 114 -28.20 1.35 -5.32
N GLN A 115 -28.74 2.40 -5.97
CA GLN A 115 -28.29 3.79 -5.88
C GLN A 115 -27.04 4.19 -6.71
N GLY A 116 -27.10 4.12 -8.04
CA GLY A 116 -26.20 4.89 -8.95
C GLY A 116 -24.69 4.72 -8.68
N LYS A 117 -24.28 3.49 -8.35
CA LYS A 117 -23.10 3.20 -7.53
C LYS A 117 -21.99 2.58 -8.37
N GLU A 118 -20.75 3.01 -8.13
CA GLU A 118 -19.50 2.67 -8.84
C GLU A 118 -19.48 1.23 -9.40
N MET A 119 -19.12 1.10 -10.68
CA MET A 119 -19.03 -0.19 -11.36
C MET A 119 -17.77 -0.94 -10.90
N LEU A 120 -17.92 -2.00 -10.10
CA LEU A 120 -16.80 -2.83 -9.71
C LEU A 120 -16.37 -3.75 -10.86
N LEU A 121 -15.10 -3.61 -11.25
CA LEU A 121 -14.45 -4.48 -12.22
C LEU A 121 -13.49 -5.42 -11.48
N LEU A 122 -13.59 -6.73 -11.76
CA LEU A 122 -12.65 -7.74 -11.29
C LEU A 122 -11.74 -8.19 -12.43
N ASN A 123 -10.44 -8.09 -12.24
CA ASN A 123 -9.45 -8.65 -13.15
C ASN A 123 -9.39 -10.17 -12.96
N THR A 124 -9.73 -10.93 -13.99
CA THR A 124 -9.78 -12.40 -13.94
C THR A 124 -8.40 -13.05 -13.97
N HIS A 125 -7.36 -12.30 -14.35
CA HIS A 125 -5.98 -12.79 -14.34
C HIS A 125 -5.30 -12.58 -12.99
N THR A 126 -5.54 -11.44 -12.34
CA THR A 126 -4.81 -11.04 -11.12
C THR A 126 -5.68 -11.06 -9.85
N GLY A 127 -7.01 -11.13 -9.99
CA GLY A 127 -7.95 -11.05 -8.88
C GLY A 127 -8.11 -9.66 -8.27
N ARG A 128 -7.55 -8.62 -8.90
CA ARG A 128 -7.62 -7.23 -8.40
C ARG A 128 -8.93 -6.55 -8.79
N PHE A 129 -9.35 -5.60 -7.96
CA PHE A 129 -10.59 -4.83 -8.14
C PHE A 129 -10.29 -3.41 -8.62
N LEU A 130 -11.15 -2.87 -9.47
CA LEU A 130 -11.16 -1.47 -9.88
C LEU A 130 -12.57 -0.91 -9.64
N HIS A 131 -12.65 0.26 -9.01
CA HIS A 131 -13.87 0.98 -8.63
C HIS A 131 -14.11 2.19 -9.54
#